data_AF-A0A9D6PAX6-F1
#
_entry.id   AF-A0A9D6PAX6-F1
#
_cell.length_a   1.000
_cell.length_b   1.000
_cell.length_c   1.000
_cell.angle_alpha   90.00
_cell.angle_beta   90.00
_cell.angle_gamma   90.00
#
_symmetry.space_group_name_H-M   'P 1'
#
loop_
_entity.id
_entity.type
_entity.pdbx_description
1 polymer ?
#
loop_
_entity_poly.entity_id
_entity_poly.type
_entity_poly.pdbx_seq_one_letter_code
_entity_poly.pdbx_strand_id
1 'polypeptide(L)'
;MIIANIHTMATINISLPTQLKAQADALINQGHYASFSDIVRSALRLIIRTNHYDQMVQEAVEDHRLGKTKVLRTKKDIHEYLRQAMS
;
A
#
# COMPACT_ATOMS: atom_id res chain seq x y z
N MET A 1 -12.89 13.28 -36.29
CA MET A 1 -12.32 14.16 -35.25
C MET A 1 -12.01 13.29 -34.04
N ILE A 2 -10.78 12.79 -33.93
CA ILE A 2 -10.35 12.05 -32.73
C ILE A 2 -9.79 13.10 -31.78
N ILE A 3 -10.53 13.42 -30.72
CA ILE A 3 -9.98 14.17 -29.60
C ILE A 3 -9.16 13.15 -28.80
N ALA A 4 -7.88 13.01 -29.12
CA ALA A 4 -6.94 12.32 -28.24
C ALA A 4 -6.70 13.25 -27.06
N ASN A 5 -7.35 12.97 -25.93
CA ASN A 5 -7.10 13.67 -24.68
C ASN A 5 -5.74 13.22 -24.16
N ILE A 6 -4.66 13.82 -24.68
CA ILE A 6 -3.29 13.56 -24.22
C ILE A 6 -3.12 14.36 -22.94
N HIS A 7 -3.56 13.79 -21.82
CA HIS A 7 -3.14 14.26 -20.50
C HIS A 7 -1.62 14.10 -20.45
N THR A 8 -0.90 15.22 -20.48
CA THR A 8 0.54 15.23 -20.30
C THR A 8 0.87 14.62 -18.94
N MET A 9 1.81 13.68 -18.94
CA MET A 9 2.24 13.03 -17.72
C MET A 9 2.87 14.08 -16.80
N ALA A 10 2.26 14.29 -15.62
CA ALA A 10 2.80 15.19 -14.61
C ALA A 10 4.27 14.81 -14.33
N THR A 11 5.15 15.79 -14.46
CA THR A 11 6.58 15.59 -14.22
C THR A 11 6.86 15.83 -12.74
N ILE A 12 7.44 14.83 -12.09
CA ILE A 12 7.89 14.92 -10.71
C ILE A 12 9.42 14.83 -10.70
N ASN A 13 10.07 15.75 -10.01
CA ASN A 13 11.50 15.69 -9.75
C ASN A 13 11.72 14.99 -8.42
N ILE A 14 12.53 13.93 -8.43
CA ILE A 14 12.78 13.07 -7.28
C ILE A 14 14.27 12.82 -7.13
N SER A 15 14.74 13.02 -5.91
CA SER A 15 16.11 12.71 -5.50
C SER A 15 16.10 11.41 -4.72
N LEU A 16 16.97 10.47 -5.09
CA LEU A 16 17.14 9.19 -4.40
C LEU A 16 18.56 9.03 -3.86
N PRO A 17 18.73 8.29 -2.75
CA PRO A 17 20.02 7.74 -2.33
C PRO A 17 20.72 6.99 -3.47
N THR A 18 22.04 7.10 -3.53
CA THR A 18 22.85 6.50 -4.59
C THR A 18 22.71 4.99 -4.66
N GLN A 19 22.56 4.32 -3.51
CA GLN A 19 22.35 2.87 -3.43
C GLN A 19 21.02 2.47 -4.08
N LEU A 20 19.94 3.23 -3.84
CA LEU A 20 18.63 2.94 -4.45
C LEU A 20 18.65 3.15 -5.95
N LYS A 21 19.39 4.16 -6.44
CA LYS A 21 19.58 4.36 -7.88
C LYS A 21 20.29 3.16 -8.51
N ALA A 22 21.37 2.67 -7.89
CA ALA A 22 22.11 1.51 -8.40
C ALA A 22 21.23 0.24 -8.46
N GLN A 23 20.38 0.03 -7.47
CA GLN A 23 19.42 -1.09 -7.46
C GLN A 23 18.36 -0.93 -8.56
N ALA A 24 17.84 0.28 -8.76
CA ALA A 24 16.88 0.55 -9.83
C ALA A 24 17.50 0.30 -11.22
N ASP A 25 18.74 0.74 -11.44
CA ASP A 25 19.48 0.51 -12.69
C ASP A 25 19.70 -0.99 -12.93
N ALA A 26 20.00 -1.77 -11.89
CA ALA A 26 20.13 -3.22 -11.99
C ALA A 26 18.81 -3.88 -12.46
N LEU A 27 17.67 -3.46 -11.92
CA LEU A 27 16.35 -3.98 -12.31
C LEU A 27 15.99 -3.64 -13.76
N ILE A 28 16.38 -2.46 -14.25
CA ILE A 28 16.21 -2.07 -15.65
C ILE A 28 17.09 -2.94 -16.56
N ASN A 29 18.36 -3.12 -16.18
CA ASN A 29 19.31 -3.91 -16.96
C ASN A 29 18.93 -5.40 -17.04
N GLN A 30 18.24 -5.91 -16.01
CA GLN A 30 17.68 -7.26 -15.99
C GLN A 30 16.38 -7.40 -16.82
N GLY A 31 15.85 -6.28 -17.34
CA GLY A 31 14.63 -6.27 -18.15
C GLY A 31 13.33 -6.30 -17.33
N HIS A 32 13.39 -6.11 -16.01
CA HIS A 32 12.18 -6.07 -15.17
C HIS A 32 11.36 -4.80 -15.37
N TYR A 33 12.01 -3.70 -15.77
CA TYR A 33 11.38 -2.41 -16.03
C TYR A 33 11.98 -1.75 -17.25
N ALA A 34 11.17 -0.98 -17.98
CA ALA A 34 11.62 -0.29 -19.19
C ALA A 34 12.44 0.98 -18.89
N SER A 35 12.20 1.62 -17.75
CA SER A 35 12.90 2.85 -17.36
C SER A 35 12.76 3.12 -15.87
N PHE A 36 13.55 4.07 -15.37
CA PHE A 36 13.43 4.56 -14.00
C PHE A 36 12.04 5.15 -13.70
N SER A 37 11.45 5.89 -14.63
CA SER A 37 10.09 6.44 -14.44
C SER A 37 9.02 5.34 -14.35
N ASP A 38 9.25 4.18 -14.96
CA ASP A 38 8.36 3.03 -14.86
C ASP A 38 8.39 2.41 -13.46
N ILE A 39 9.58 2.26 -12.88
CA ILE A 39 9.78 1.83 -11.49
C ILE A 39 9.05 2.77 -10.53
N VAL A 40 9.27 4.09 -10.68
CA VAL A 40 8.69 5.09 -9.79
C VAL A 40 7.17 5.10 -9.88
N ARG A 41 6.59 5.02 -11.09
CA ARG A 41 5.14 4.93 -11.26
C ARG A 41 4.57 3.66 -10.64
N SER A 42 5.29 2.54 -10.76
CA SER A 42 4.90 1.26 -10.16
C SER A 42 4.90 1.33 -8.64
N ALA A 43 5.95 1.92 -8.05
CA ALA A 43 6.06 2.14 -6.61
C ALA A 43 4.96 3.08 -6.08
N LEU A 44 4.74 4.22 -6.75
CA LEU A 44 3.65 5.15 -6.39
C LEU A 44 2.29 4.49 -6.51
N ARG A 45 2.05 3.71 -7.58
CA ARG A 45 0.80 2.98 -7.73
C ARG A 45 0.61 1.95 -6.63
N LEU A 46 1.68 1.25 -6.22
CA LEU A 46 1.62 0.33 -5.10
C LEU A 46 1.24 1.08 -3.82
N ILE A 47 1.90 2.19 -3.52
CA ILE A 47 1.63 3.01 -2.33
C ILE A 47 0.20 3.52 -2.32
N ILE A 48 -0.30 4.03 -3.46
CA ILE A 48 -1.69 4.51 -3.59
C ILE A 48 -2.68 3.35 -3.51
N ARG A 49 -2.32 2.17 -4.05
CA ARG A 49 -3.17 0.98 -4.05
C ARG A 49 -3.25 0.36 -2.67
N THR A 50 -2.17 0.43 -1.88
CA THR A 50 -2.19 0.07 -0.45
C THR A 50 -3.16 1.02 0.23
N ASN A 51 -4.41 0.56 0.33
CA ASN A 51 -5.52 1.38 0.78
C ASN A 51 -5.46 1.47 2.31
N HIS A 52 -6.14 2.46 2.89
CA HIS A 52 -6.35 2.55 4.34
C HIS A 52 -6.79 1.20 4.93
N TYR A 53 -7.62 0.45 4.20
CA TYR A 53 -8.05 -0.90 4.59
C TYR A 53 -6.92 -1.94 4.63
N ASP A 54 -5.93 -1.86 3.74
CA ASP A 54 -4.78 -2.77 3.78
C ASP A 54 -3.94 -2.48 5.02
N GLN A 55 -3.77 -1.20 5.38
CA GLN A 55 -3.10 -0.81 6.62
C GLN A 55 -3.85 -1.30 7.86
N MET A 56 -5.18 -1.10 7.90
CA MET A 56 -6.02 -1.61 8.99
C MET A 56 -5.95 -3.13 9.13
N VAL A 57 -5.91 -3.86 8.01
CA VAL A 57 -5.79 -5.32 8.02
C VAL A 57 -4.44 -5.74 8.57
N GLN A 58 -3.34 -5.11 8.13
CA GLN A 58 -2.01 -5.41 8.66
C GLN A 58 -1.92 -5.12 10.16
N GLU A 59 -2.48 -3.99 10.61
CA GLU A 59 -2.54 -3.63 12.02
C GLU A 59 -3.36 -4.64 12.83
N ALA A 60 -4.54 -5.04 12.34
CA ALA A 60 -5.37 -6.05 13.00
C ALA A 60 -4.68 -7.42 13.10
N VAL A 61 -3.91 -7.81 12.07
CA VAL A 61 -3.11 -9.06 12.09
C VAL A 61 -2.00 -8.96 13.14
N GLU A 62 -1.28 -7.85 13.21
CA GLU A 62 -0.22 -7.64 14.21
C GLU A 62 -0.78 -7.57 15.63
N ASP A 63 -1.88 -6.87 15.86
CA ASP A 63 -2.55 -6.84 17.15
C ASP A 63 -3.04 -8.23 17.58
N HIS A 64 -3.48 -9.06 16.62
CA HIS A 64 -3.82 -10.44 16.89
C HIS A 64 -2.59 -11.24 17.32
N ARG A 65 -1.48 -11.10 16.59
CA ARG A 65 -0.20 -11.76 16.91
C ARG A 65 0.35 -11.33 18.27
N LEU A 66 0.16 -10.08 18.66
CA LEU A 66 0.60 -9.52 19.94
C LEU A 66 -0.38 -9.83 21.09
N GLY A 67 -1.48 -10.56 20.85
CA GLY A 67 -2.45 -10.93 21.88
C GLY A 67 -3.34 -9.79 22.35
N LYS A 68 -3.41 -8.68 21.61
CA LYS A 68 -4.23 -7.50 21.93
C LYS A 68 -5.67 -7.61 21.44
N THR A 69 -6.05 -8.73 20.84
CA THR A 69 -7.37 -8.92 20.23
C THR A 69 -8.28 -9.80 21.08
N LYS A 70 -9.57 -9.51 21.04
CA LYS A 70 -10.62 -10.35 21.63
C LYS A 70 -11.34 -11.09 20.52
N VAL A 71 -11.31 -12.43 20.55
CA VAL A 71 -12.00 -13.27 19.56
C VAL A 71 -13.46 -13.41 19.97
N LEU A 72 -14.36 -12.93 19.13
CA LEU A 72 -15.81 -13.05 19.33
C LEU A 72 -16.32 -14.12 18.35
N ARG A 73 -16.73 -15.30 18.86
CA ARG A 73 -17.10 -16.45 18.01
C ARG A 73 -18.61 -16.57 17.85
N THR A 74 -19.36 -16.17 18.88
CA THR A 74 -20.81 -16.33 18.91
C THR A 74 -21.53 -14.98 18.90
N LYS A 75 -22.80 -14.98 18.48
CA LYS A 75 -23.66 -13.80 18.55
C LYS A 75 -23.78 -13.25 19.98
N LYS A 76 -23.75 -14.13 20.98
CA LYS A 76 -23.80 -13.77 22.40
C LYS A 76 -22.55 -12.98 22.81
N ASP A 77 -21.36 -13.43 22.39
CA ASP A 77 -20.09 -12.76 22.68
C ASP A 77 -20.06 -11.34 22.10
N ILE A 78 -20.59 -11.17 20.88
CA ILE A 78 -20.70 -9.87 20.22
C ILE A 78 -21.61 -8.93 21.02
N HIS A 79 -22.78 -9.41 21.46
CA HIS A 79 -23.72 -8.60 22.24
C HIS A 79 -23.20 -8.24 23.64
N GLU A 80 -22.44 -9.13 24.29
CA GLU A 80 -21.80 -8.83 25.57
C GLU A 80 -20.67 -7.80 25.41
N TYR A 81 -19.83 -7.94 24.37
CA TYR A 81 -18.77 -6.99 24.08
C TYR A 81 -19.31 -5.58 23.80
N LEU A 82 -20.33 -5.46 22.93
CA LEU A 82 -20.93 -4.17 22.60
C LEU A 82 -21.57 -3.50 23.81
N ARG A 83 -22.21 -4.26 24.71
CA ARG A 83 -22.78 -3.72 25.95
C ARG A 83 -21.72 -3.20 26.92
N GLN A 84 -20.58 -3.88 27.03
CA GLN A 84 -19.46 -3.43 27.88
C GLN A 84 -18.77 -2.19 27.31
N ALA A 85 -18.68 -2.07 25.99
CA ALA A 85 -18.03 -0.94 25.33
C ALA A 85 -18.87 0.36 25.27
N MET A 86 -20.18 0.26 25.54
CA MET A 86 -21.13 1.39 25.51
C MET A 86 -21.56 1.86 26.91
N SER A 87 -21.00 1.29 27.97
CA SER A 87 -21.18 1.69 29.37
C SER A 87 -20.01 2.54 29.84
#